data_AF-A0A562GQ10-F1
#
_entry.id   AF-A0A562GQ10-F1
#
_cell.length_a   1.000
_cell.length_b   1.000
_cell.length_c   1.000
_cell.angle_alpha   90.00
_cell.angle_beta   90.00
_cell.angle_gamma   90.00
#
_symmetry.space_group_name_H-M   'P 1'
#
loop_
_entity.id
_entity.type
_entity.pdbx_description
1 polymer ?
#
loop_
_entity_poly.entity_id
_entity_poly.type
_entity_poly.pdbx_seq_one_letter_code
_entity_poly.pdbx_strand_id
1 'polypeptide(L)'
;MLTNLQLIKNYGMDIEECGEGSPFELINTLAIRDTLEEQYNLLSVEEQSLLYEYDRRLVERAHEFYNELSKVYSFQNQKPITHWWAHLDKVVNGDLVIDLINRKTHLRTNTNEDHAATLTA
;
A
#
# COMPACT_ATOMS: atom_id res chain seq x y z
N MET A 1 6.47 9.51 -22.84
CA MET A 1 5.76 8.79 -21.77
C MET A 1 6.53 7.53 -21.45
N LEU A 2 6.61 7.16 -20.18
CA LEU A 2 7.20 5.89 -19.74
C LEU A 2 6.25 4.73 -20.09
N THR A 3 6.78 3.53 -20.26
CA THR A 3 5.98 2.30 -20.39
C THR A 3 5.52 1.79 -19.02
N ASN A 4 4.52 0.90 -19.00
CA ASN A 4 4.05 0.24 -17.77
C ASN A 4 5.20 -0.48 -17.04
N LEU A 5 5.97 -1.30 -17.76
CA LEU A 5 7.16 -1.93 -17.21
C LEU A 5 8.18 -0.95 -16.62
N GLN A 6 8.40 0.21 -17.23
CA GLN A 6 9.29 1.24 -16.68
C GLN A 6 8.72 1.85 -15.39
N LEU A 7 7.41 2.12 -15.34
CA LEU A 7 6.74 2.60 -14.14
C LEU A 7 6.83 1.59 -12.99
N ILE A 8 6.58 0.30 -13.27
CA ILE A 8 6.68 -0.78 -12.27
C ILE A 8 8.12 -0.90 -11.75
N LYS A 9 9.12 -0.80 -12.62
CA LYS A 9 10.54 -0.84 -12.20
C LYS A 9 10.94 0.35 -11.37
N ASN A 10 10.50 1.56 -11.74
CA ASN A 10 10.76 2.75 -10.94
C ASN A 10 10.12 2.64 -9.55
N TYR A 11 8.85 2.21 -9.49
CA TYR A 11 8.16 1.92 -8.23
C TYR A 11 8.93 0.91 -7.38
N GLY A 12 9.40 -0.17 -7.98
CA GLY A 12 10.19 -1.20 -7.30
C GLY A 12 11.54 -0.73 -6.80
N MET A 13 12.24 0.08 -7.58
CA MET A 13 13.52 0.70 -7.21
C MET A 13 13.35 1.61 -5.99
N ASP A 14 12.32 2.47 -6.01
CA ASP A 14 12.00 3.34 -4.86
C ASP A 14 11.68 2.51 -3.59
N ILE A 15 11.05 1.33 -3.75
CA ILE A 15 10.79 0.38 -2.65
C ILE A 15 12.05 -0.23 -2.07
N GLU A 16 12.98 -0.62 -2.93
CA GLU A 16 14.24 -1.23 -2.53
C GLU A 16 15.19 -0.21 -1.90
N GLU A 17 15.21 1.03 -2.42
CA GLU A 17 16.13 2.11 -2.03
C GLU A 17 15.51 3.10 -1.02
N CYS A 18 14.36 2.75 -0.42
CA CYS A 18 13.72 3.60 0.58
C CYS A 18 14.71 4.00 1.69
N GLY A 19 14.79 5.31 1.97
CA GLY A 19 15.70 5.88 2.95
C GLY A 19 17.07 6.31 2.41
N GLU A 20 17.42 5.95 1.17
CA GLU A 20 18.68 6.40 0.53
C GLU A 20 18.54 7.76 -0.21
N GLY A 21 17.31 8.23 -0.40
CA GLY A 21 16.96 9.44 -1.12
C GLY A 21 16.18 10.48 -0.31
N SER A 22 15.56 11.41 -1.03
CA SER A 22 14.71 12.44 -0.42
C SER A 22 13.32 11.87 -0.12
N PRO A 23 12.72 12.11 1.06
CA PRO A 23 11.35 11.67 1.34
C PRO A 23 10.30 12.17 0.33
N PHE A 24 10.58 13.29 -0.36
CA PHE A 24 9.71 13.80 -1.43
C PHE A 24 9.64 12.87 -2.65
N GLU A 25 10.67 12.06 -2.90
CA GLU A 25 10.67 11.08 -4.00
C GLU A 25 9.62 10.00 -3.73
N LEU A 26 9.40 9.64 -2.46
CA LEU A 26 8.38 8.68 -2.06
C LEU A 26 6.94 9.16 -2.37
N ILE A 27 6.70 10.48 -2.43
CA ILE A 27 5.41 11.01 -2.89
C ILE A 27 5.18 10.67 -4.37
N ASN A 28 6.22 10.77 -5.19
CA ASN A 28 6.15 10.37 -6.58
C ASN A 28 5.94 8.85 -6.70
N THR A 29 6.55 8.04 -5.83
CA THR A 29 6.29 6.59 -5.75
C THR A 29 4.82 6.27 -5.54
N LEU A 30 4.11 7.00 -4.66
CA LEU A 30 2.65 6.84 -4.48
C LEU A 30 1.86 7.19 -5.75
N ALA A 31 2.27 8.25 -6.45
CA ALA A 31 1.63 8.68 -7.69
C ALA A 31 1.88 7.70 -8.85
N ILE A 32 3.06 7.08 -8.92
CA ILE A 32 3.35 5.98 -9.83
C ILE A 32 2.39 4.82 -9.53
N ARG A 33 2.21 4.47 -8.25
CA ARG A 33 1.32 3.36 -7.89
C ARG A 33 -0.16 3.64 -8.21
N ASP A 34 -0.61 4.90 -8.09
CA ASP A 34 -1.94 5.33 -8.57
C ASP A 34 -2.07 5.12 -10.09
N THR A 35 -1.06 5.53 -10.86
CA THR A 35 -1.07 5.36 -12.33
C THR A 35 -1.14 3.88 -12.72
N LEU A 36 -0.38 3.03 -12.02
CA LEU A 36 -0.39 1.57 -12.23
C LEU A 36 -1.73 0.93 -11.84
N GLU A 37 -2.44 1.48 -10.86
CA GLU A 37 -3.78 1.03 -10.51
C GLU A 37 -4.78 1.32 -11.63
N GLU A 38 -4.77 2.54 -12.16
CA GLU A 38 -5.63 2.96 -13.27
C GLU A 38 -5.40 2.12 -14.53
N GLN A 39 -4.15 1.68 -14.73
CA GLN A 39 -3.72 0.89 -15.89
C GLN A 39 -3.70 -0.61 -15.62
N TYR A 40 -4.11 -1.10 -14.45
CA TYR A 40 -3.89 -2.48 -14.03
C TYR A 40 -4.43 -3.52 -15.03
N ASN A 41 -5.63 -3.27 -15.58
CA ASN A 41 -6.27 -4.16 -16.55
C ASN A 41 -5.57 -4.17 -17.93
N LEU A 42 -4.63 -3.25 -18.16
CA LEU A 42 -3.81 -3.16 -19.37
C LEU A 42 -2.42 -3.78 -19.18
N LEU A 43 -2.06 -4.13 -17.94
CA LEU A 43 -0.79 -4.79 -17.64
C LEU A 43 -0.79 -6.23 -18.17
N SER A 44 0.37 -6.68 -18.66
CA SER A 44 0.57 -8.10 -18.95
C SER A 44 0.58 -8.93 -17.65
N VAL A 45 0.45 -10.26 -17.78
CA VAL A 45 0.51 -11.15 -16.61
C VAL A 45 1.86 -11.02 -15.88
N GLU A 46 2.95 -10.86 -16.63
CA GLU A 46 4.29 -10.66 -16.09
C GLU A 46 4.41 -9.32 -15.38
N GLU A 47 3.83 -8.25 -15.94
CA GLU A 47 3.80 -6.93 -15.32
C GLU A 47 2.96 -6.94 -14.03
N GLN A 48 1.80 -7.59 -14.03
CA GLN A 48 0.98 -7.77 -12.83
C GLN A 48 1.72 -8.56 -11.75
N SER A 49 2.41 -9.64 -12.14
CA SER A 49 3.22 -10.43 -11.22
C SER A 49 4.37 -9.62 -10.62
N LEU A 50 5.04 -8.79 -11.42
CA LEU A 50 6.12 -7.93 -10.94
C LEU A 50 5.60 -6.84 -10.00
N LEU A 51 4.48 -6.21 -10.34
CA LEU A 51 3.83 -5.23 -9.46
C LEU A 51 3.41 -5.87 -8.13
N TYR A 52 2.87 -7.09 -8.16
CA TYR A 52 2.53 -7.85 -6.96
C TYR A 52 3.75 -8.05 -6.05
N GLU A 53 4.90 -8.44 -6.60
CA GLU A 53 6.13 -8.63 -5.82
C GLU A 53 6.61 -7.33 -5.16
N TYR A 54 6.50 -6.19 -5.85
CA TYR A 54 6.84 -4.90 -5.26
C TYR A 54 5.82 -4.44 -4.21
N ASP A 55 4.52 -4.62 -4.46
CA ASP A 55 3.47 -4.36 -3.46
C ASP A 55 3.69 -5.21 -2.20
N ARG A 56 4.08 -6.49 -2.35
CA ARG A 56 4.45 -7.37 -1.23
C ARG A 56 5.63 -6.81 -0.44
N ARG A 57 6.70 -6.38 -1.12
CA ARG A 57 7.87 -5.77 -0.46
C ARG A 57 7.52 -4.46 0.24
N LEU A 58 6.63 -3.64 -0.31
CA LEU A 58 6.15 -2.43 0.35
C LEU A 58 5.42 -2.77 1.65
N VAL A 59 4.59 -3.81 1.66
CA VAL A 59 3.93 -4.29 2.89
C VAL A 59 4.95 -4.80 3.91
N GLU A 60 5.93 -5.60 3.48
CA GLU A 60 7.02 -6.09 4.33
C GLU A 60 7.86 -4.94 4.92
N ARG A 61 8.04 -3.85 4.18
CA ARG A 61 8.80 -2.64 4.56
C ARG A 61 7.92 -1.48 5.03
N ALA A 62 6.64 -1.73 5.34
CA ALA A 62 5.64 -0.67 5.54
C ALA A 62 6.03 0.32 6.66
N HIS A 63 6.64 -0.17 7.74
CA HIS A 63 7.11 0.69 8.85
C HIS A 63 8.19 1.68 8.41
N GLU A 64 9.18 1.22 7.63
CA GLU A 64 10.26 2.04 7.11
C GLU A 64 9.73 3.12 6.17
N PHE A 65 8.88 2.70 5.23
CA PHE A 65 8.19 3.60 4.31
C PHE A 65 7.34 4.65 5.03
N TYR A 66 6.53 4.23 6.00
CA TYR A 66 5.72 5.13 6.80
C TYR A 66 6.58 6.16 7.53
N ASN A 67 7.69 5.74 8.15
CA ASN A 67 8.58 6.64 8.89
C ASN A 67 9.20 7.70 7.99
N GLU A 68 9.65 7.34 6.79
CA GLU A 68 10.21 8.31 5.84
C GLU A 68 9.14 9.23 5.25
N LEU A 69 8.06 8.63 4.74
CA LEU A 69 6.98 9.36 4.06
C LEU A 69 6.24 10.31 5.01
N SER A 70 6.05 9.93 6.28
CA SER A 70 5.37 10.76 7.29
C SER A 70 6.05 12.12 7.54
N LYS A 71 7.33 12.27 7.17
CA LYS A 71 8.07 13.54 7.26
C LYS A 71 7.55 14.59 6.29
N VAL A 72 6.93 14.18 5.19
CA VAL A 72 6.51 15.07 4.09
C VAL A 72 5.08 14.86 3.60
N TYR A 73 4.42 13.77 4.02
CA TYR A 73 3.09 13.39 3.57
C TYR A 73 2.09 13.29 4.73
N SER A 74 0.90 13.87 4.54
CA SER A 74 -0.21 13.70 5.48
C SER A 74 -1.06 12.49 5.11
N PHE A 75 -1.10 11.50 5.99
CA PHE A 75 -1.96 10.33 5.86
C PHE A 75 -3.45 10.63 6.14
N GLN A 76 -3.79 11.85 6.56
CA GLN A 76 -5.16 12.35 6.59
C GLN A 76 -5.59 12.79 5.18
N ASN A 77 -5.76 11.82 4.28
CA ASN A 77 -6.17 12.04 2.90
C ASN A 77 -7.57 11.45 2.60
N GLN A 78 -8.14 11.83 1.47
CA GLN A 78 -9.47 11.37 1.03
C GLN A 78 -9.42 10.19 0.04
N LYS A 79 -8.25 9.57 -0.16
CA LYS A 79 -8.16 8.45 -1.10
C LYS A 79 -8.95 7.25 -0.55
N PRO A 80 -9.65 6.50 -1.42
CA PRO A 80 -10.37 5.30 -0.98
C PRO A 80 -9.39 4.25 -0.45
N ILE A 81 -9.87 3.36 0.43
CA ILE A 81 -9.05 2.29 1.03
C ILE A 81 -8.51 1.27 0.01
N THR A 82 -9.07 1.25 -1.21
CA THR A 82 -8.56 0.46 -2.33
C THR A 82 -7.20 0.97 -2.81
N HIS A 83 -6.87 2.24 -2.57
CA HIS A 83 -5.53 2.82 -2.75
C HIS A 83 -4.72 2.69 -1.46
N TRP A 84 -4.56 1.46 -0.96
CA TRP A 84 -4.01 1.18 0.37
C TRP A 84 -2.60 1.72 0.59
N TRP A 85 -1.79 1.90 -0.46
CA TRP A 85 -0.45 2.50 -0.38
C TRP A 85 -0.48 3.95 0.11
N ALA A 86 -1.61 4.65 -0.02
CA ALA A 86 -1.81 5.98 0.57
C ALA A 86 -2.22 5.94 2.05
N HIS A 87 -2.40 4.74 2.62
CA HIS A 87 -2.87 4.49 3.98
C HIS A 87 -1.88 3.63 4.77
N LEU A 88 -0.56 3.81 4.55
CA LEU A 88 0.48 3.06 5.26
C LEU A 88 0.43 3.26 6.78
N ASP A 89 -0.11 4.39 7.25
CA ASP A 89 -0.44 4.61 8.66
C ASP A 89 -1.32 3.48 9.22
N LYS A 90 -2.35 3.09 8.49
CA LYS A 90 -3.31 2.05 8.89
C LYS A 90 -2.73 0.65 8.71
N VAL A 91 -1.87 0.46 7.71
CA VAL A 91 -1.15 -0.81 7.50
C VAL A 91 -0.20 -1.08 8.66
N VAL A 92 0.60 -0.07 9.04
CA VAL A 92 1.57 -0.14 10.15
C VAL A 92 0.87 -0.38 11.48
N ASN A 93 -0.26 0.28 11.73
CA ASN A 93 -1.04 0.09 12.96
C ASN A 93 -1.83 -1.22 12.99
N GLY A 94 -1.89 -1.97 11.89
CA GLY A 94 -2.68 -3.20 11.79
C GLY A 94 -4.19 -2.97 11.67
N ASP A 95 -4.61 -1.73 11.36
CA ASP A 95 -6.00 -1.32 11.15
C ASP A 95 -6.49 -1.65 9.73
N LEU A 96 -5.58 -1.78 8.75
CA LEU A 96 -5.90 -2.12 7.37
C LEU A 96 -5.26 -3.45 6.98
N VAL A 97 -6.11 -4.42 6.63
CA VAL A 97 -5.67 -5.73 6.12
C VAL A 97 -5.69 -5.70 4.59
N ILE A 98 -4.57 -6.14 4.00
CA ILE A 98 -4.37 -6.17 2.55
C ILE A 98 -4.28 -7.63 2.11
N ASP A 99 -5.22 -8.04 1.26
CA ASP A 99 -5.15 -9.29 0.51
C ASP A 99 -4.58 -8.97 -0.88
N LEU A 100 -3.26 -9.09 -1.01
CA LEU A 100 -2.57 -8.79 -2.27
C LEU A 100 -2.95 -9.76 -3.39
N ILE A 101 -3.27 -11.02 -3.06
CA ILE A 101 -3.60 -12.06 -4.05
C ILE A 101 -4.94 -11.74 -4.70
N ASN A 102 -5.94 -11.40 -3.89
CA ASN A 102 -7.28 -11.07 -4.38
C ASN A 102 -7.47 -9.56 -4.64
N ARG A 103 -6.43 -8.75 -4.43
CA ARG A 103 -6.44 -7.28 -4.54
C ARG A 103 -7.58 -6.63 -3.75
N LYS A 104 -7.80 -7.10 -2.53
CA LYS A 104 -8.84 -6.60 -1.62
C LYS A 104 -8.23 -5.97 -0.39
N THR A 105 -8.88 -4.93 0.11
CA THR A 105 -8.49 -4.25 1.33
C THR A 105 -9.72 -4.11 2.21
N HIS A 106 -9.54 -4.29 3.51
CA HIS A 106 -10.61 -4.08 4.48
C HIS A 106 -10.03 -3.58 5.79
N LEU A 107 -10.79 -2.72 6.46
CA LEU A 107 -10.44 -2.30 7.81
C LEU A 107 -10.66 -3.47 8.77
N ARG A 108 -9.72 -3.66 9.68
CA ARG A 108 -9.85 -4.62 10.76
C ARG A 108 -10.95 -4.13 11.70
N THR A 109 -12.05 -4.87 11.76
CA THR A 109 -13.07 -4.60 12.79
C THR A 109 -12.60 -5.23 14.09
N ASN A 110 -12.51 -4.43 15.15
CA ASN A 110 -12.33 -4.93 16.51
C ASN A 110 -13.63 -5.63 16.93
N THR A 111 -13.79 -6.90 16.58
CA THR A 111 -14.84 -7.74 17.16
C THR A 111 -14.38 -8.18 18.55
N ASN A 112 -14.46 -7.26 19.52
CA ASN A 112 -14.58 -7.60 20.93
C ASN A 112 -16.07 -7.79 21.27
N GLU A 113 -16.76 -8.70 20.57
CA GLU A 113 -18.17 -9.06 20.83
C GLU A 113 -18.35 -10.52 21.28
N ASP A 114 -17.34 -11.17 21.86
CA ASP A 114 -17.47 -12.53 22.43
C ASP A 114 -17.45 -12.59 23.97
N HIS A 115 -17.63 -11.45 24.66
CA HIS A 115 -17.79 -11.43 26.12
C HIS A 115 -18.90 -10.49 26.60
N ALA A 116 -20.16 -10.70 26.21
CA ALA A 116 -21.34 -10.30 27.01
C ALA A 116 -22.69 -10.68 26.35
N ALA A 117 -22.97 -11.97 26.16
CA ALA A 117 -24.36 -12.44 26.03
C ALA A 117 -24.49 -13.91 26.43
N THR A 118 -23.96 -14.26 27.61
CA THR A 118 -24.46 -15.40 28.37
C THR A 118 -24.78 -14.92 29.77
N LEU A 119 -25.87 -14.16 29.88
CA LEU A 119 -26.62 -14.07 31.13
C LEU A 119 -27.95 -14.79 30.89
N THR A 120 -27.86 -16.10 31.04
CA THR A 120 -28.96 -16.94 31.53
C THR A 120 -29.28 -16.50 32.96
N ALA A 121 -30.48 -15.99 33.19
CA ALA A 121 -31.28 -16.20 34.40
C ALA A 121 -32.73 -15.76 34.10
#